data_AF-A0AAD9QT57-F1
#
_entry.id   AF-A0AAD9QT57-F1
#
_cell.length_a   1.000
_cell.length_b   1.000
_cell.length_c   1.000
_cell.angle_alpha   90.00
_cell.angle_beta   90.00
_cell.angle_gamma   90.00
#
_symmetry.space_group_name_H-M   'P 1'
#
loop_
_entity.id
_entity.type
_entity.pdbx_description
1 polymer ?
#
loop_
_entity_poly.entity_id
_entity_poly.type
_entity_poly.pdbx_seq_one_letter_code
_entity_poly.pdbx_strand_id
1 'polypeptide(L)'
;MAEFRMSVQKNAVVDLRHQINEMTRSIQTFSNSMKNLYSHDNNESFKVNKLRDETREDAMVCLKDILPLSTMFVSSVTDYFDYYETLEYKQWRQLIPDILEKARGYRQLSEKIRQKYEESLVRLKARQDKARQIQAEMTDLKEDYKKRRRELRNTASTKRGWAIGLAFVPIVNLVATPALLSSAENDDDEARWNGTQEDKMERAAIKIGQTLLPALEAFINGLARASGFFSVTEQEIIKFQGKAEKGMKEQKFLHYKLMKTEAQEIKSLCQGFKEVLPKVKDDLSALKGNAQADPLKALLNILFSGRLELLPIRKNHWSN
;
A
#
# COMPACT_ATOMS: atom_id res chain seq x y z
N MET A 1 -6.80 21.54 38.61
CA MET A 1 -5.48 21.11 38.07
C MET A 1 -5.32 19.59 37.98
N ALA A 2 -5.71 18.80 38.99
CA ALA A 2 -5.61 17.33 38.94
C ALA A 2 -6.50 16.71 37.84
N GLU A 3 -7.76 17.15 37.72
CA GLU A 3 -8.71 16.68 36.70
C GLU A 3 -8.23 16.91 35.26
N PHE A 4 -7.66 18.10 34.98
CA PHE A 4 -7.09 18.43 33.67
C PHE A 4 -5.86 17.58 33.31
N ARG A 5 -5.07 17.15 34.30
CA ARG A 5 -3.89 16.29 34.04
C ARG A 5 -4.30 14.86 33.74
N MET A 6 -5.27 14.34 34.51
CA MET A 6 -5.87 13.04 34.24
C MET A 6 -6.50 12.98 32.84
N SER A 7 -7.13 14.05 32.37
CA SER A 7 -7.72 14.07 31.02
C SER A 7 -6.66 14.00 29.93
N VAL A 8 -5.51 14.67 30.08
CA VAL A 8 -4.40 14.60 29.11
C VAL A 8 -3.81 13.18 29.02
N GLN A 9 -3.48 12.56 30.16
CA GLN A 9 -2.91 11.21 30.15
C GLN A 9 -3.92 10.17 29.65
N LYS A 10 -5.18 10.30 30.05
CA LYS A 10 -6.26 9.43 29.55
C LYS A 10 -6.40 9.54 28.03
N ASN A 11 -6.37 10.76 27.48
CA ASN A 11 -6.43 10.98 26.04
C ASN A 11 -5.23 10.36 25.32
N ALA A 12 -4.01 10.48 25.89
CA ALA A 12 -2.82 9.86 25.32
C ALA A 12 -2.90 8.33 25.29
N VAL A 13 -3.47 7.71 26.33
CA VAL A 13 -3.70 6.26 26.37
C VAL A 13 -4.75 5.82 25.35
N VAL A 14 -5.87 6.56 25.25
CA VAL A 14 -6.93 6.28 24.26
C VAL A 14 -6.39 6.40 22.84
N ASP A 15 -5.61 7.44 22.56
CA ASP A 15 -4.98 7.62 21.25
C ASP A 15 -3.98 6.48 20.97
N LEU A 16 -3.11 6.13 21.92
CA LEU A 16 -2.18 5.01 21.76
C LEU A 16 -2.89 3.70 21.39
N ARG A 17 -3.98 3.35 22.09
CA ARG A 17 -4.80 2.17 21.80
C ARG A 17 -5.34 2.20 20.37
N HIS A 18 -5.95 3.32 19.99
CA HIS A 18 -6.50 3.51 18.66
C HIS A 18 -5.42 3.37 17.58
N GLN A 19 -4.26 4.03 17.76
CA GLN A 19 -3.19 4.02 16.78
C GLN A 19 -2.56 2.62 16.61
N ILE A 20 -2.32 1.85 17.69
CA ILE A 20 -1.76 0.48 17.56
C ILE A 20 -2.72 -0.43 16.78
N ASN A 21 -4.02 -0.31 17.04
CA ASN A 21 -5.04 -1.09 16.32
C ASN A 21 -5.10 -0.70 14.83
N GLU A 22 -5.12 0.60 14.52
CA GLU A 22 -5.13 1.09 13.14
C GLU A 22 -3.84 0.75 12.39
N MET A 23 -2.68 0.83 13.04
CA MET A 23 -1.40 0.38 12.49
C MET A 23 -1.48 -1.10 12.09
N THR A 24 -2.03 -1.95 12.97
CA THR A 24 -2.18 -3.40 12.73
C THR A 24 -3.01 -3.66 11.48
N ARG A 25 -4.19 -3.04 11.37
CA ARG A 25 -5.08 -3.18 10.22
C ARG A 25 -4.46 -2.64 8.93
N SER A 26 -3.78 -1.50 9.04
CA SER A 26 -3.18 -0.81 7.91
C SER A 26 -2.02 -1.61 7.30
N ILE A 27 -1.12 -2.16 8.11
CA ILE A 27 0.01 -2.95 7.60
C ILE A 27 -0.43 -4.28 6.97
N GLN A 28 -1.48 -4.91 7.52
CA GLN A 28 -2.09 -6.09 6.91
C GLN A 28 -2.75 -5.75 5.56
N THR A 29 -3.50 -4.65 5.50
CA THR A 29 -4.16 -4.19 4.27
C THR A 29 -3.12 -3.89 3.18
N PHE A 30 -2.04 -3.20 3.55
CA PHE A 30 -0.94 -2.87 2.66
C PHE A 30 -0.25 -4.14 2.10
N SER A 31 0.21 -5.03 2.97
CA SER A 31 0.93 -6.26 2.56
C SER A 31 0.08 -7.19 1.71
N ASN A 32 -1.18 -7.45 2.10
CA ASN A 32 -2.13 -8.23 1.30
C ASN A 32 -2.36 -7.58 -0.07
N SER A 33 -2.53 -6.25 -0.12
CA SER A 33 -2.76 -5.53 -1.37
C SER A 33 -1.57 -5.62 -2.31
N MET A 34 -0.35 -5.47 -1.79
CA MET A 34 0.90 -5.67 -2.53
C MET A 34 1.01 -7.07 -3.11
N LYS A 35 0.84 -8.11 -2.28
CA LYS A 35 0.88 -9.51 -2.74
C LYS A 35 -0.14 -9.80 -3.86
N ASN A 36 -1.36 -9.30 -3.69
CA ASN A 36 -2.41 -9.50 -4.69
C ASN A 36 -2.13 -8.75 -6.00
N LEU A 37 -1.46 -7.60 -5.94
CA LEU A 37 -1.05 -6.84 -7.11
C LEU A 37 0.09 -7.54 -7.89
N TYR A 38 0.93 -8.32 -7.21
CA TYR A 38 2.10 -9.00 -7.79
C TYR A 38 1.87 -10.48 -8.16
N SER A 39 0.69 -11.04 -7.90
CA SER A 39 0.32 -12.44 -8.20
C SER A 39 -0.40 -12.62 -9.54
N HIS A 40 -0.75 -11.54 -10.24
CA HIS A 40 -1.43 -11.59 -11.53
C HIS A 40 -0.44 -11.32 -12.68
N ASP A 41 -0.51 -12.11 -13.75
CA ASP A 41 0.40 -12.03 -14.91
C ASP A 41 0.43 -10.63 -15.55
N ASN A 42 1.65 -10.15 -15.80
CA ASN A 42 1.96 -8.80 -16.25
C ASN A 42 1.64 -8.60 -17.74
N ASN A 43 0.46 -8.05 -18.02
CA ASN A 43 0.16 -7.45 -19.32
C ASN A 43 -0.40 -6.02 -19.19
N GLU A 44 -0.09 -5.35 -18.08
CA GLU A 44 -0.48 -3.96 -17.81
C GLU A 44 0.42 -2.96 -18.57
N SER A 45 -0.02 -1.70 -18.69
CA SER A 45 0.75 -0.67 -19.39
C SER A 45 2.07 -0.33 -18.68
N PHE A 46 3.03 0.20 -19.44
CA PHE A 46 4.30 0.69 -18.91
C PHE A 46 4.14 1.67 -17.73
N LYS A 47 3.13 2.55 -17.76
CA LYS A 47 2.86 3.52 -16.68
C LYS A 47 2.42 2.83 -15.39
N VAL A 48 1.50 1.86 -15.47
CA VAL A 48 1.01 1.10 -14.30
C VAL A 48 2.12 0.19 -13.77
N ASN A 49 2.87 -0.49 -14.65
CA ASN A 49 4.03 -1.29 -14.26
C ASN A 49 5.08 -0.42 -13.54
N LYS A 50 5.39 0.77 -14.07
CA LYS A 50 6.33 1.70 -13.42
C LYS A 50 5.84 2.17 -12.06
N LEU A 51 4.57 2.56 -11.95
CA LEU A 51 3.97 2.95 -10.66
C LEU A 51 4.05 1.79 -9.65
N ARG A 52 3.69 0.58 -10.09
CA ARG A 52 3.74 -0.64 -9.27
C ARG A 52 5.17 -0.98 -8.81
N ASP A 53 6.14 -0.89 -9.71
CA ASP A 53 7.55 -1.18 -9.42
C ASP A 53 8.14 -0.12 -8.49
N GLU A 54 7.84 1.16 -8.72
CA GLU A 54 8.13 2.23 -7.78
C GLU A 54 7.52 1.88 -6.41
N THR A 55 6.22 1.60 -6.33
CA THR A 55 5.51 1.26 -5.07
C THR A 55 6.11 0.05 -4.35
N ARG A 56 6.69 -0.91 -5.08
CA ARG A 56 7.44 -2.01 -4.47
C ARG A 56 8.71 -1.56 -3.79
N GLU A 57 9.45 -0.60 -4.33
CA GLU A 57 10.61 -0.05 -3.62
C GLU A 57 10.21 0.60 -2.28
N ASP A 58 9.05 1.27 -2.23
CA ASP A 58 8.52 1.78 -0.95
C ASP A 58 8.11 0.64 -0.02
N ALA A 59 7.54 -0.44 -0.55
CA ALA A 59 7.24 -1.64 0.23
C ALA A 59 8.52 -2.28 0.80
N MET A 60 9.61 -2.25 0.05
CA MET A 60 10.92 -2.70 0.50
C MET A 60 11.50 -1.80 1.60
N VAL A 61 11.35 -0.48 1.50
CA VAL A 61 11.70 0.47 2.56
C VAL A 61 10.82 0.24 3.81
N CYS A 62 9.52 0.05 3.62
CA CYS A 62 8.61 -0.27 4.72
C CYS A 62 9.05 -1.55 5.45
N LEU A 63 9.40 -2.60 4.71
CA LEU A 63 9.89 -3.87 5.26
C LEU A 63 11.24 -3.73 5.99
N LYS A 64 12.20 -3.01 5.40
CA LYS A 64 13.59 -2.93 5.91
C LYS A 64 13.79 -1.89 7.01
N ASP A 65 13.11 -0.75 6.90
CA ASP A 65 13.35 0.40 7.77
C ASP A 65 12.20 0.61 8.78
N ILE A 66 10.95 0.58 8.32
CA ILE A 66 9.80 0.98 9.14
C ILE A 66 9.28 -0.17 10.01
N LEU A 67 9.25 -1.39 9.49
CA LEU A 67 8.75 -2.56 10.21
C LEU A 67 9.61 -2.91 11.45
N PRO A 68 10.96 -2.88 11.40
CA PRO A 68 11.77 -3.10 12.59
C PRO A 68 11.55 -2.01 13.64
N LEU A 69 11.46 -0.74 13.22
CA LEU A 69 11.24 0.39 14.11
C LEU A 69 9.87 0.33 14.80
N SER A 70 8.80 0.02 14.06
CA SER A 70 7.47 -0.19 14.64
C SER A 70 7.43 -1.37 15.60
N THR A 71 8.16 -2.45 15.30
CA THR A 71 8.29 -3.61 16.21
C THR A 71 9.00 -3.21 17.51
N MET A 72 10.09 -2.44 17.42
CA MET A 72 10.81 -1.92 18.58
C MET A 72 9.94 -0.98 19.40
N PHE A 73 9.17 -0.11 18.76
CA PHE A 73 8.24 0.81 19.44
C PHE A 73 7.15 0.04 20.20
N VAL A 74 6.46 -0.90 19.55
CA VAL A 74 5.40 -1.70 20.18
C VAL A 74 5.95 -2.57 21.33
N SER A 75 7.18 -3.05 21.20
CA SER A 75 7.87 -3.73 22.30
C SER A 75 8.18 -2.78 23.45
N SER A 76 8.65 -1.56 23.16
CA SER A 76 8.89 -0.52 24.16
C SER A 76 7.63 -0.14 24.92
N VAL A 77 6.47 -0.09 24.24
CA VAL A 77 5.15 0.10 24.89
C VAL A 77 4.85 -1.07 25.83
N THR A 78 5.06 -2.31 25.38
CA THR A 78 4.85 -3.51 26.22
C THR A 78 5.70 -3.44 27.48
N ASP A 79 7.00 -3.24 27.32
CA ASP A 79 7.98 -3.15 28.42
C ASP A 79 7.62 -2.02 29.40
N TYR A 80 7.12 -0.90 28.89
CA TYR A 80 6.72 0.22 29.72
C TYR A 80 5.50 -0.10 30.59
N PHE A 81 4.50 -0.80 30.03
CA PHE A 81 3.31 -1.20 30.77
C PHE A 81 3.57 -2.33 31.78
N ASP A 82 4.66 -3.09 31.64
CA ASP A 82 5.07 -4.09 32.63
C ASP A 82 5.30 -3.46 34.02
N TYR A 83 5.80 -2.22 34.09
CA TYR A 83 5.95 -1.50 35.36
C TYR A 83 4.63 -1.26 36.09
N TYR A 84 3.51 -1.17 35.37
CA TYR A 84 2.19 -0.93 35.95
C TYR A 84 1.45 -2.22 36.25
N GLU A 85 1.62 -3.24 35.42
CA GLU A 85 1.04 -4.55 35.62
C GLU A 85 1.69 -5.26 36.82
N THR A 86 3.02 -5.33 36.85
CA THR A 86 3.79 -6.15 37.80
C THR A 86 4.00 -5.51 39.16
N LEU A 87 4.17 -4.18 39.23
CA LEU A 87 4.49 -3.50 40.47
C LEU A 87 3.21 -3.08 41.21
N GLU A 88 3.22 -3.18 42.53
CA GLU A 88 2.27 -2.49 43.39
C GLU A 88 2.60 -0.99 43.47
N TYR A 89 1.61 -0.16 43.82
CA TYR A 89 1.77 1.31 43.85
C TYR A 89 3.00 1.77 44.67
N LYS A 90 3.28 1.11 45.80
CA LYS A 90 4.42 1.45 46.67
C LYS A 90 5.76 1.20 45.96
N GLN A 91 5.89 0.07 45.26
CA GLN A 91 7.09 -0.31 44.51
C GLN A 91 7.23 0.58 43.27
N TRP A 92 6.15 0.76 42.51
CA TRP A 92 6.11 1.66 41.35
C TRP A 92 6.61 3.06 41.70
N ARG A 93 6.15 3.60 42.84
CA ARG A 93 6.56 4.93 43.30
C ARG A 93 8.07 5.01 43.61
N GLN A 94 8.67 3.94 44.10
CA GLN A 94 10.12 3.88 44.38
C GLN A 94 10.94 3.82 43.09
N LEU A 95 10.39 3.20 42.04
CA LEU A 95 11.03 3.05 40.73
C LEU A 95 10.73 4.19 39.74
N ILE A 96 10.07 5.27 40.17
CA ILE A 96 9.81 6.45 39.33
C ILE A 96 11.08 6.96 38.61
N PRO A 97 12.27 7.04 39.24
CA PRO A 97 13.51 7.38 38.55
C PRO A 97 13.85 6.48 37.37
N ASP A 98 13.81 5.17 37.57
CA ASP A 98 14.15 4.21 36.52
C ASP A 98 13.10 4.21 35.40
N ILE A 99 11.82 4.31 35.77
CA ILE A 99 10.70 4.41 34.82
C ILE A 99 10.83 5.67 33.96
N LEU A 100 11.24 6.79 34.56
CA LEU A 100 11.47 8.04 33.83
C LEU A 100 12.63 7.91 32.84
N GLU A 101 13.73 7.27 33.24
CA GLU A 101 14.88 7.03 32.36
C GLU A 101 14.49 6.16 31.17
N LYS A 102 13.70 5.11 31.40
CA LYS A 102 13.14 4.28 30.32
C LYS A 102 12.22 5.07 29.39
N ALA A 103 11.28 5.85 29.95
CA ALA A 103 10.38 6.69 29.17
C ALA A 103 11.15 7.68 28.26
N ARG A 104 12.27 8.25 28.75
CA ARG A 104 13.19 9.07 27.95
C ARG A 104 13.80 8.31 26.78
N GLY A 105 14.31 7.10 27.03
CA GLY A 105 14.85 6.23 25.99
C GLY A 105 13.80 5.92 24.90
N TYR A 106 12.56 5.62 25.32
CA TYR A 106 11.47 5.36 24.40
C TYR A 106 10.99 6.60 23.64
N ARG A 107 11.03 7.79 24.24
CA ARG A 107 10.81 9.05 23.52
C ARG A 107 11.87 9.28 22.44
N GLN A 108 13.15 9.04 22.74
CA GLN A 108 14.21 9.20 21.73
C GLN A 108 14.04 8.23 20.56
N LEU A 109 13.62 6.99 20.83
CA LEU A 109 13.23 6.04 19.78
C LEU A 109 12.06 6.60 18.95
N SER A 110 11.04 7.15 19.62
CA SER A 110 9.87 7.76 18.98
C SER A 110 10.24 8.94 18.07
N GLU A 111 11.20 9.77 18.46
CA GLU A 111 11.71 10.88 17.64
C GLU A 111 12.45 10.40 16.39
N LYS A 112 13.29 9.36 16.51
CA LYS A 112 13.96 8.73 15.36
C LYS A 112 12.95 8.17 14.37
N ILE A 113 11.89 7.55 14.88
CA ILE A 113 10.78 7.02 14.08
C ILE A 113 10.09 8.14 13.30
N ARG A 114 9.77 9.25 13.98
CA ARG A 114 9.15 10.42 13.34
C ARG A 114 10.01 11.01 12.21
N GLN A 115 11.31 11.16 12.42
CA GLN A 115 12.23 11.71 11.40
C GLN A 115 12.26 10.84 10.12
N LYS A 116 12.47 9.53 10.25
CA LYS A 116 12.46 8.60 9.10
C LYS A 116 11.11 8.57 8.37
N TYR A 117 10.02 8.81 9.10
CA TYR A 117 8.68 8.88 8.53
C TYR A 117 8.45 10.14 7.68
N GLU A 118 8.86 11.32 8.14
CA GLU A 118 8.63 12.58 7.42
C GLU A 118 9.22 12.53 6.01
N GLU A 119 10.41 11.95 5.86
CA GLU A 119 11.04 11.72 4.55
C GLU A 119 10.26 10.72 3.68
N SER A 120 9.68 9.69 4.29
CA SER A 120 8.93 8.64 3.59
C SER A 120 7.56 9.12 3.13
N LEU A 121 6.88 9.96 3.93
CA LEU A 121 5.55 10.47 3.62
C LEU A 121 5.55 11.43 2.43
N VAL A 122 6.60 12.24 2.27
CA VAL A 122 6.75 13.10 1.07
C VAL A 122 6.76 12.26 -0.21
N ARG A 123 7.51 11.16 -0.23
CA ARG A 123 7.57 10.25 -1.38
C ARG A 123 6.23 9.57 -1.65
N LEU A 124 5.53 9.16 -0.60
CA LEU A 124 4.24 8.48 -0.72
C LEU A 124 3.15 9.39 -1.29
N LYS A 125 3.08 10.65 -0.83
CA LYS A 125 2.11 11.62 -1.36
C LYS A 125 2.32 11.89 -2.85
N ALA A 126 3.56 12.09 -3.27
CA ALA A 126 3.88 12.27 -4.68
C ALA A 126 3.42 11.08 -5.55
N ARG A 127 3.50 9.86 -5.03
CA ARG A 127 3.05 8.63 -5.72
C ARG A 127 1.54 8.49 -5.72
N GLN A 128 0.87 8.94 -4.67
CA GLN A 128 -0.58 8.99 -4.61
C GLN A 128 -1.13 9.94 -5.67
N ASP A 129 -0.48 11.09 -5.86
CA ASP A 129 -0.87 12.05 -6.90
C ASP A 129 -0.62 11.48 -8.30
N LYS A 130 0.51 10.79 -8.53
CA LYS A 130 0.74 10.04 -9.78
C LYS A 130 -0.32 8.96 -10.03
N ALA A 131 -0.73 8.22 -9.00
CA ALA A 131 -1.76 7.19 -9.12
C ALA A 131 -3.12 7.78 -9.49
N ARG A 132 -3.48 8.93 -8.89
CA ARG A 132 -4.69 9.69 -9.25
C ARG A 132 -4.63 10.22 -10.68
N GLN A 133 -3.47 10.71 -11.12
CA GLN A 133 -3.29 11.14 -12.50
C GLN A 133 -3.48 9.98 -13.48
N ILE A 134 -2.85 8.82 -13.23
CA ILE A 134 -3.04 7.63 -14.06
C ILE A 134 -4.50 7.18 -14.05
N GLN A 135 -5.18 7.25 -12.91
CA GLN A 135 -6.61 6.93 -12.82
C GLN A 135 -7.46 7.89 -13.68
N ALA A 136 -7.19 9.19 -13.65
CA ALA A 136 -7.89 10.17 -14.47
C ALA A 136 -7.63 9.91 -15.96
N GLU A 137 -6.37 9.72 -16.35
CA GLU A 137 -6.00 9.37 -17.73
C GLU A 137 -6.69 8.08 -18.19
N MET A 138 -6.76 7.04 -17.35
CA MET A 138 -7.45 5.79 -17.68
C MET A 138 -8.97 5.97 -17.80
N THR A 139 -9.55 6.88 -17.02
CA THR A 139 -10.99 7.19 -17.11
C THR A 139 -11.32 7.88 -18.44
N ASP A 140 -10.49 8.83 -18.85
CA ASP A 140 -10.62 9.52 -20.14
C ASP A 140 -10.38 8.56 -21.32
N LEU A 141 -9.30 7.77 -21.25
CA LEU A 141 -8.99 6.73 -22.24
C LEU A 141 -10.13 5.71 -22.36
N LYS A 142 -10.80 5.33 -21.25
CA LYS A 142 -11.95 4.41 -21.28
C LYS A 142 -13.12 4.97 -22.09
N GLU A 143 -13.30 6.28 -22.13
CA GLU A 143 -14.33 6.90 -22.96
C GLU A 143 -13.97 6.83 -24.46
N ASP A 144 -12.71 7.13 -24.79
CA ASP A 144 -12.17 6.98 -26.15
C ASP A 144 -12.16 5.53 -26.63
N TYR A 145 -11.82 4.57 -25.77
CA TYR A 145 -11.86 3.14 -26.09
C TYR A 145 -13.29 2.61 -26.17
N LYS A 146 -14.24 3.10 -25.35
CA LYS A 146 -15.67 2.81 -25.56
C LYS A 146 -16.15 3.29 -26.93
N LYS A 147 -15.61 4.39 -27.43
CA LYS A 147 -15.90 4.89 -28.78
C LYS A 147 -15.25 3.98 -29.84
N ARG A 148 -13.96 3.67 -29.70
CA ARG A 148 -13.23 2.79 -30.63
C ARG A 148 -13.75 1.35 -30.65
N ARG A 149 -14.20 0.83 -29.51
CA ARG A 149 -14.89 -0.46 -29.38
C ARG A 149 -16.23 -0.47 -30.10
N ARG A 150 -16.97 0.65 -30.06
CA ARG A 150 -18.18 0.83 -30.88
C ARG A 150 -17.83 0.86 -32.37
N GLU A 151 -16.75 1.55 -32.76
CA GLU A 151 -16.28 1.59 -34.15
C GLU A 151 -15.85 0.21 -34.67
N LEU A 152 -15.07 -0.55 -33.89
CA LEU A 152 -14.67 -1.92 -34.24
C LEU A 152 -15.86 -2.86 -34.34
N ARG A 153 -16.83 -2.80 -33.40
CA ARG A 153 -18.07 -3.59 -33.47
C ARG A 153 -18.94 -3.21 -34.67
N ASN A 154 -19.02 -1.92 -34.99
CA ASN A 154 -19.74 -1.44 -36.17
C ASN A 154 -19.05 -1.87 -37.46
N THR A 155 -17.71 -1.92 -37.46
CA THR A 155 -16.92 -2.41 -38.59
C THR A 155 -17.10 -3.92 -38.76
N ALA A 156 -17.03 -4.69 -37.67
CA ALA A 156 -17.30 -6.13 -37.65
C ALA A 156 -18.74 -6.45 -38.10
N SER A 157 -19.74 -5.68 -37.65
CA SER A 157 -21.13 -5.87 -38.07
C SER A 157 -21.35 -5.52 -39.54
N THR A 158 -20.69 -4.47 -40.03
CA THR A 158 -20.71 -4.09 -41.45
C THR A 158 -20.07 -5.18 -42.31
N LYS A 159 -18.89 -5.69 -41.92
CA LYS A 159 -18.21 -6.81 -42.60
C LYS A 159 -19.06 -8.08 -42.62
N ARG A 160 -19.76 -8.41 -41.52
CA ARG A 160 -20.74 -9.50 -41.47
C ARG A 160 -21.92 -9.27 -42.41
N GLY A 161 -22.45 -8.05 -42.48
CA GLY A 161 -23.53 -7.68 -43.41
C GLY A 161 -23.12 -7.85 -44.88
N TRP A 162 -21.90 -7.43 -45.22
CA TRP A 162 -21.32 -7.65 -46.55
C TRP A 162 -21.05 -9.13 -46.85
N ALA A 163 -20.56 -9.90 -45.87
CA ALA A 163 -20.39 -11.34 -46.02
C ALA A 163 -21.72 -12.05 -46.32
N ILE A 164 -22.81 -11.66 -45.65
CA ILE A 164 -24.16 -12.18 -45.93
C ILE A 164 -24.62 -11.77 -47.34
N GLY A 165 -24.42 -10.52 -47.74
CA GLY A 165 -24.82 -10.04 -49.07
C GLY A 165 -24.04 -10.69 -50.22
N LEU A 166 -22.74 -10.93 -50.03
CA LEU A 166 -21.87 -11.57 -51.03
C LEU A 166 -22.03 -13.10 -51.07
N ALA A 167 -22.66 -13.71 -50.06
CA ALA A 167 -22.90 -15.15 -50.02
C ALA A 167 -23.78 -15.66 -51.17
N PHE A 168 -24.60 -14.78 -51.75
CA PHE A 168 -25.52 -15.11 -52.84
C PHE A 168 -24.96 -14.81 -54.24
N VAL A 169 -23.71 -14.34 -54.34
CA VAL A 169 -23.04 -14.02 -55.62
C VAL A 169 -22.15 -15.19 -56.06
N PRO A 170 -22.44 -15.87 -57.19
CA PRO A 170 -21.65 -17.00 -57.69
C PRO A 170 -20.18 -16.61 -57.93
N ILE A 171 -19.26 -17.55 -57.67
CA ILE A 171 -17.78 -17.41 -57.80
C ILE A 171 -17.15 -16.45 -56.76
N VAL A 172 -17.71 -15.26 -56.53
CA VAL A 172 -17.20 -14.25 -55.58
C VAL A 172 -17.34 -14.71 -54.12
N ASN A 173 -18.42 -15.44 -53.81
CA ASN A 173 -18.70 -15.96 -52.47
C ASN A 173 -17.56 -16.83 -51.89
N LEU A 174 -16.89 -17.65 -52.72
CA LEU A 174 -15.87 -18.62 -52.28
C LEU A 174 -14.63 -17.97 -51.65
N VAL A 175 -14.36 -16.70 -51.93
CA VAL A 175 -13.15 -16.00 -51.48
C VAL A 175 -13.49 -14.81 -50.59
N ALA A 176 -14.47 -13.99 -50.97
CA ALA A 176 -14.78 -12.75 -50.26
C ALA A 176 -15.47 -13.01 -48.91
N THR A 177 -16.40 -13.96 -48.86
CA THR A 177 -17.19 -14.26 -47.65
C THR A 177 -16.32 -14.76 -46.49
N PRO A 178 -15.41 -15.76 -46.68
CA PRO A 178 -14.54 -16.23 -45.61
C PRO A 178 -13.55 -15.15 -45.12
N ALA A 179 -12.99 -14.34 -46.03
CA ALA A 179 -12.06 -13.28 -45.68
C ALA A 179 -12.73 -12.18 -44.84
N LEU A 180 -13.97 -11.79 -45.18
CA LEU A 180 -14.73 -10.80 -44.41
C LEU A 180 -15.17 -11.31 -43.04
N LEU A 181 -15.54 -12.59 -42.93
CA LEU A 181 -15.90 -13.21 -41.64
C LEU A 181 -14.68 -13.30 -40.71
N SER A 182 -13.54 -13.77 -41.22
CA SER A 182 -12.29 -13.82 -40.45
C SER A 182 -11.82 -12.42 -40.03
N SER A 183 -11.95 -11.42 -40.90
CA SER A 183 -11.63 -10.04 -40.55
C SER A 183 -12.58 -9.46 -39.50
N ALA A 184 -13.87 -9.83 -39.52
CA ALA A 184 -14.84 -9.42 -38.50
C ALA A 184 -14.59 -10.09 -37.14
N GLU A 185 -14.13 -11.34 -37.12
CA GLU A 185 -13.71 -12.04 -35.90
C GLU A 185 -12.48 -11.39 -35.27
N ASN A 186 -11.46 -11.05 -36.07
CA ASN A 186 -10.28 -10.33 -35.60
C ASN A 186 -10.64 -8.98 -34.95
N ASP A 187 -11.52 -8.20 -35.57
CA ASP A 187 -11.99 -6.92 -35.02
C ASP A 187 -12.71 -7.10 -33.67
N ASP A 188 -13.53 -8.15 -33.52
CA ASP A 188 -14.26 -8.46 -32.28
C ASP A 188 -13.32 -8.96 -31.16
N ASP A 189 -12.30 -9.74 -31.51
CA ASP A 189 -11.29 -10.23 -30.57
C ASP A 189 -10.37 -9.10 -30.10
N GLU A 190 -9.94 -8.22 -31.00
CA GLU A 190 -9.19 -7.01 -30.65
C GLU A 190 -10.01 -6.10 -29.71
N ALA A 191 -11.29 -5.89 -30.02
CA ALA A 191 -12.20 -5.11 -29.19
C ALA A 191 -12.43 -5.72 -27.79
N ARG A 192 -12.38 -7.06 -27.66
CA ARG A 192 -12.53 -7.77 -26.38
C ARG A 192 -11.23 -7.76 -25.57
N TRP A 193 -10.11 -7.96 -26.25
CA TRP A 193 -8.78 -7.92 -25.65
C TRP A 193 -8.47 -6.56 -25.05
N ASN A 194 -8.65 -5.48 -25.83
CA ASN A 194 -8.39 -4.10 -25.38
C ASN A 194 -9.24 -3.74 -24.14
N GLY A 195 -10.55 -4.02 -24.16
CA GLY A 195 -11.42 -3.77 -23.02
C GLY A 195 -11.03 -4.57 -21.75
N THR A 196 -10.55 -5.80 -21.91
CA THR A 196 -10.10 -6.61 -20.76
C THR A 196 -8.81 -6.07 -20.14
N GLN A 197 -7.89 -5.56 -20.96
CA GLN A 197 -6.64 -4.97 -20.48
C GLN A 197 -6.87 -3.63 -19.79
N GLU A 198 -7.72 -2.77 -20.34
CA GLU A 198 -8.10 -1.49 -19.72
C GLU A 198 -8.72 -1.69 -18.34
N ASP A 199 -9.71 -2.58 -18.22
CA ASP A 199 -10.35 -2.88 -16.94
C ASP A 199 -9.34 -3.41 -15.90
N LYS A 200 -8.27 -4.11 -16.33
CA LYS A 200 -7.18 -4.54 -15.44
C LYS A 200 -6.32 -3.36 -15.01
N MET A 201 -5.90 -2.51 -15.94
CA MET A 201 -5.06 -1.34 -15.66
C MET A 201 -5.76 -0.31 -14.74
N GLU A 202 -7.03 -0.02 -14.98
CA GLU A 202 -7.84 0.87 -14.15
C GLU A 202 -7.98 0.31 -12.73
N ARG A 203 -8.31 -0.99 -12.59
CA ARG A 203 -8.39 -1.65 -11.27
C ARG A 203 -7.07 -1.65 -10.53
N ALA A 204 -5.95 -1.85 -11.23
CA ALA A 204 -4.61 -1.78 -10.64
C ALA A 204 -4.29 -0.36 -10.16
N ALA A 205 -4.55 0.67 -10.97
CA ALA A 205 -4.35 2.07 -10.60
C ALA A 205 -5.22 2.48 -9.40
N ILE A 206 -6.49 2.10 -9.39
CA ILE A 206 -7.41 2.29 -8.27
C ILE A 206 -6.89 1.61 -7.02
N LYS A 207 -6.48 0.34 -7.11
CA LYS A 207 -5.97 -0.41 -5.96
C LYS A 207 -4.69 0.21 -5.37
N ILE A 208 -3.78 0.70 -6.22
CA ILE A 208 -2.58 1.42 -5.77
C ILE A 208 -2.97 2.73 -5.08
N GLY A 209 -3.78 3.56 -5.72
CA GLY A 209 -4.09 4.92 -5.26
C GLY A 209 -5.09 5.01 -4.11
N GLN A 210 -6.05 4.09 -4.04
CA GLN A 210 -7.19 4.15 -3.10
C GLN A 210 -7.12 3.12 -1.97
N THR A 211 -6.25 2.10 -2.08
CA THR A 211 -6.11 1.08 -1.02
C THR A 211 -4.69 1.03 -0.49
N LEU A 212 -3.72 0.79 -1.37
CA LEU A 212 -2.35 0.49 -0.97
C LEU A 212 -1.63 1.70 -0.40
N LEU A 213 -1.58 2.81 -1.13
CA LEU A 213 -0.91 4.03 -0.67
C LEU A 213 -1.60 4.62 0.58
N PRO A 214 -2.94 4.70 0.64
CA PRO A 214 -3.62 5.13 1.87
C PRO A 214 -3.37 4.22 3.07
N ALA A 215 -3.32 2.89 2.88
CA ALA A 215 -3.01 1.97 3.97
C ALA A 215 -1.56 2.15 4.47
N LEU A 216 -0.61 2.36 3.56
CA LEU A 216 0.76 2.64 3.94
C LEU A 216 0.87 3.99 4.67
N GLU A 217 0.22 5.03 4.17
CA GLU A 217 0.17 6.33 4.84
C GLU A 217 -0.47 6.22 6.24
N ALA A 218 -1.60 5.52 6.38
CA ALA A 218 -2.28 5.31 7.65
C ALA A 218 -1.40 4.56 8.65
N PHE A 219 -0.68 3.51 8.22
CA PHE A 219 0.27 2.80 9.06
C PHE A 219 1.36 3.72 9.60
N ILE A 220 1.99 4.53 8.74
CA ILE A 220 3.11 5.36 9.19
C ILE A 220 2.62 6.58 9.99
N ASN A 221 1.48 7.17 9.65
CA ASN A 221 0.83 8.22 10.44
C ASN A 221 0.47 7.71 11.84
N GLY A 222 -0.08 6.50 11.92
CA GLY A 222 -0.44 5.87 13.19
C GLY A 222 0.79 5.64 14.07
N LEU A 223 1.88 5.15 13.48
CA LEU A 223 3.15 4.99 14.18
C LEU A 223 3.67 6.34 14.72
N ALA A 224 3.65 7.40 13.92
CA ALA A 224 4.09 8.73 14.34
C ALA A 224 3.25 9.26 15.50
N ARG A 225 1.92 9.11 15.45
CA ARG A 225 1.01 9.53 16.54
C ARG A 225 1.21 8.70 17.80
N ALA A 226 1.25 7.38 17.68
CA ALA A 226 1.51 6.47 18.80
C ALA A 226 2.84 6.80 19.50
N SER A 227 3.86 7.16 18.73
CA SER A 227 5.18 7.56 19.25
C SER A 227 5.12 8.80 20.16
N GLY A 228 4.10 9.66 20.01
CA GLY A 228 3.86 10.80 20.88
C GLY A 228 3.49 10.44 22.32
N PHE A 229 3.06 9.21 22.58
CA PHE A 229 2.70 8.73 23.92
C PHE A 229 3.83 8.90 24.93
N PHE A 230 5.06 8.56 24.57
CA PHE A 230 6.20 8.65 25.47
C PHE A 230 6.60 10.10 25.77
N SER A 231 6.34 11.04 24.87
CA SER A 231 6.52 12.47 25.13
C SER A 231 5.56 12.98 26.21
N VAL A 232 4.28 12.61 26.12
CA VAL A 232 3.27 12.99 27.13
C VAL A 232 3.61 12.36 28.48
N THR A 233 3.93 11.08 28.46
CA THR A 233 4.20 10.28 29.66
C THR A 233 5.47 10.73 30.37
N GLU A 234 6.56 11.01 29.64
CA GLU A 234 7.78 11.57 30.23
C GLU A 234 7.48 12.92 30.93
N GLN A 235 6.77 13.82 30.25
CA GLN A 235 6.42 15.13 30.81
C GLN A 235 5.56 15.02 32.09
N GLU A 236 4.72 13.99 32.18
CA GLU A 236 3.95 13.72 33.40
C GLU A 236 4.85 13.18 34.52
N ILE A 237 5.69 12.19 34.23
CA ILE A 237 6.53 11.54 35.24
C ILE A 237 7.62 12.49 35.77
N ILE A 238 8.18 13.38 34.95
CA ILE A 238 9.11 14.42 35.40
C ILE A 238 8.51 15.23 36.57
N LYS A 239 7.21 15.52 36.51
CA LYS A 239 6.52 16.30 37.56
C LYS A 239 6.42 15.54 38.88
N PHE A 240 6.55 14.21 38.86
CA PHE A 240 6.54 13.37 40.06
C PHE A 240 7.84 13.42 40.87
N GLN A 241 8.94 13.94 40.30
CA GLN A 241 10.25 14.04 40.96
C GLN A 241 10.62 15.43 41.49
N GLY A 242 9.81 16.46 41.23
CA GLY A 242 10.14 17.86 41.61
C GLY A 242 9.86 18.22 43.08
N LYS A 243 10.23 19.45 43.48
CA LYS A 243 10.02 20.01 44.85
C LYS A 243 8.55 19.98 45.35
N ALA A 244 7.59 19.77 44.46
CA ALA A 244 6.16 19.60 44.77
C ALA A 244 5.77 18.15 45.14
N GLU A 245 6.73 17.22 45.26
CA GLU A 245 6.51 15.78 45.44
C GLU A 245 5.49 15.43 46.54
N LYS A 246 5.58 16.11 47.70
CA LYS A 246 4.68 15.89 48.84
C LYS A 246 3.21 16.20 48.54
N GLY A 247 2.93 17.12 47.61
CA GLY A 247 1.57 17.50 47.17
C GLY A 247 1.03 16.67 45.99
N MET A 248 1.81 15.75 45.44
CA MET A 248 1.47 14.99 44.21
C MET A 248 1.00 13.56 44.49
N LYS A 249 0.82 13.16 45.76
CA LYS A 249 0.48 11.78 46.15
C LYS A 249 -0.78 11.25 45.45
N GLU A 250 -1.84 12.05 45.47
CA GLU A 250 -3.12 11.75 44.79
C GLU A 250 -2.90 11.58 43.28
N GLN A 251 -2.14 12.47 42.64
CA GLN A 251 -1.90 12.44 41.20
C GLN A 251 -1.05 11.23 40.78
N LYS A 252 -0.01 10.89 41.56
CA LYS A 252 0.78 9.67 41.35
C LYS A 252 -0.11 8.43 41.42
N PHE A 253 -1.03 8.38 42.40
CA PHE A 253 -1.95 7.25 42.56
C PHE A 253 -2.95 7.14 41.41
N LEU A 254 -3.56 8.27 40.99
CA LEU A 254 -4.50 8.31 39.88
C LEU A 254 -3.84 7.93 38.55
N HIS A 255 -2.63 8.43 38.29
CA HIS A 255 -1.83 8.02 37.13
C HIS A 255 -1.53 6.51 37.16
N TYR A 256 -1.01 6.00 38.29
CA TYR A 256 -0.73 4.58 38.44
C TYR A 256 -1.99 3.72 38.20
N LYS A 257 -3.12 4.09 38.80
CA LYS A 257 -4.39 3.37 38.66
C LYS A 257 -4.88 3.37 37.21
N LEU A 258 -4.84 4.51 36.52
CA LEU A 258 -5.20 4.61 35.10
C LEU A 258 -4.34 3.67 34.26
N MET A 259 -3.01 3.83 34.34
CA MET A 259 -2.07 3.06 33.51
C MET A 259 -2.13 1.57 33.82
N LYS A 260 -2.30 1.17 35.09
CA LYS A 260 -2.49 -0.23 35.48
C LYS A 260 -3.80 -0.83 34.96
N THR A 261 -4.87 -0.04 34.95
CA THR A 261 -6.17 -0.48 34.40
C THR A 261 -6.06 -0.74 32.90
N GLU A 262 -5.30 0.10 32.18
CA GLU A 262 -5.19 0.03 30.72
C GLU A 262 -4.08 -0.94 30.24
N ALA A 263 -3.19 -1.38 31.13
CA ALA A 263 -2.00 -2.16 30.79
C ALA A 263 -2.33 -3.44 30.00
N GLN A 264 -3.30 -4.22 30.48
CA GLN A 264 -3.64 -5.50 29.85
C GLN A 264 -4.15 -5.33 28.42
N GLU A 265 -5.02 -4.34 28.19
CA GLU A 265 -5.57 -4.10 26.87
C GLU A 265 -4.50 -3.59 25.90
N ILE A 266 -3.67 -2.64 26.33
CA ILE A 266 -2.60 -2.11 25.48
C ILE A 266 -1.60 -3.21 25.12
N LYS A 267 -1.22 -4.06 26.09
CA LYS A 267 -0.33 -5.19 25.84
C LYS A 267 -0.96 -6.21 24.88
N SER A 268 -2.26 -6.47 25.00
CA SER A 268 -2.99 -7.32 24.07
C SER A 268 -2.95 -6.76 22.63
N LEU A 269 -3.18 -5.45 22.47
CA LEU A 269 -3.06 -4.78 21.16
C LEU A 269 -1.63 -4.84 20.61
N CYS A 270 -0.62 -4.64 21.46
CA CYS A 270 0.79 -4.77 21.09
C CYS A 270 1.12 -6.18 20.61
N GLN A 271 0.58 -7.20 21.29
CA GLN A 271 0.74 -8.59 20.92
C GLN A 271 0.05 -8.91 19.59
N GLY A 272 -1.19 -8.44 19.40
CA GLY A 272 -1.90 -8.55 18.12
C GLY A 272 -1.12 -7.92 16.97
N PHE A 273 -0.49 -6.75 17.18
CA PHE A 273 0.41 -6.17 16.19
C PHE A 273 1.60 -7.09 15.88
N LYS A 274 2.24 -7.68 16.89
CA LYS A 274 3.39 -8.59 16.70
C LYS A 274 3.00 -9.86 15.94
N GLU A 275 1.80 -10.40 16.21
CA GLU A 275 1.28 -11.63 15.59
C GLU A 275 1.05 -11.51 14.09
N VAL A 276 0.76 -10.30 13.59
CA VAL A 276 0.56 -10.10 12.13
C VAL A 276 1.88 -9.95 11.37
N LEU A 277 2.99 -9.66 12.06
CA LEU A 277 4.27 -9.35 11.43
C LEU A 277 4.88 -10.50 10.61
N PRO A 278 4.83 -11.79 11.02
CA PRO A 278 5.36 -12.87 10.21
C PRO A 278 4.70 -12.92 8.83
N LYS A 279 3.37 -12.90 8.80
CA LYS A 279 2.61 -12.91 7.54
C LYS A 279 2.92 -11.67 6.67
N VAL A 280 2.98 -10.49 7.27
CA VAL A 280 3.36 -9.24 6.57
C VAL A 280 4.75 -9.39 5.93
N LYS A 281 5.72 -9.94 6.67
CA LYS A 281 7.07 -10.16 6.16
C LYS A 281 7.09 -11.16 5.01
N ASP A 282 6.31 -12.24 5.10
CA ASP A 282 6.21 -13.23 4.03
C ASP A 282 5.61 -12.62 2.77
N ASP A 283 4.49 -11.90 2.91
CA ASP A 283 3.79 -11.24 1.81
C ASP A 283 4.69 -10.22 1.09
N LEU A 284 5.46 -9.43 1.84
CA LEU A 284 6.40 -8.44 1.27
C LEU A 284 7.69 -9.08 0.74
N SER A 285 8.17 -10.17 1.34
CA SER A 285 9.39 -10.86 0.89
C SER A 285 9.15 -11.63 -0.40
N ALA A 286 7.93 -12.15 -0.62
CA ALA A 286 7.53 -12.79 -1.86
C ALA A 286 7.70 -11.86 -3.08
N LEU A 287 7.62 -10.54 -2.88
CA LEU A 287 7.88 -9.56 -3.93
C LEU A 287 9.29 -9.67 -4.51
N LYS A 288 10.30 -10.05 -3.69
CA LYS A 288 11.70 -10.18 -4.13
C LYS A 288 11.87 -11.22 -5.24
N GLY A 289 11.17 -12.35 -5.15
CA GLY A 289 11.23 -13.44 -6.14
C GLY A 289 10.71 -13.04 -7.52
N ASN A 290 9.79 -12.08 -7.59
CA ASN A 290 9.12 -11.69 -8.83
C ASN A 290 9.91 -10.65 -9.65
N ALA A 291 11.04 -10.12 -9.15
CA ALA A 291 11.96 -9.26 -9.94
C ALA A 291 12.82 -10.04 -10.94
N GLN A 292 12.95 -11.36 -10.75
CA GLN A 292 13.74 -12.22 -11.64
C GLN A 292 12.86 -12.91 -12.69
N ALA A 293 11.72 -12.33 -13.07
CA ALA A 293 11.06 -12.71 -14.32
C ALA A 293 11.76 -11.99 -15.49
N ASP A 294 13.00 -12.42 -15.71
CA ASP A 294 13.79 -12.41 -16.92
C ASP A 294 13.62 -11.21 -17.88
N PRO A 295 14.53 -10.21 -17.84
CA PRO A 295 14.62 -9.14 -18.84
C PRO A 295 14.67 -9.67 -20.28
N LEU A 296 15.15 -10.90 -20.49
CA LEU A 296 15.12 -11.57 -21.79
C LEU A 296 13.69 -11.92 -22.21
N LYS A 297 12.77 -12.27 -21.31
CA LYS A 297 11.36 -12.52 -21.66
C LYS A 297 10.64 -11.25 -22.10
N ALA A 298 10.93 -10.12 -21.44
CA ALA A 298 10.40 -8.82 -21.85
C ALA A 298 10.97 -8.35 -23.19
N LEU A 299 12.28 -8.55 -23.43
CA LEU A 299 12.92 -8.28 -24.71
C LEU A 299 12.44 -9.22 -25.83
N LEU A 300 12.22 -10.50 -25.54
CA LEU A 300 11.67 -11.48 -26.49
C LEU A 300 10.24 -11.10 -26.88
N ASN A 301 9.39 -10.71 -25.91
CA ASN A 301 8.03 -10.25 -26.23
C ASN A 301 8.03 -8.97 -27.07
N ILE A 302 8.95 -8.03 -26.85
CA ILE A 302 9.07 -6.79 -27.66
C ILE A 302 9.59 -7.11 -29.07
N LEU A 303 10.55 -8.02 -29.21
CA LEU A 303 11.14 -8.41 -30.50
C LEU A 303 10.19 -9.24 -31.37
N PHE A 304 9.30 -10.04 -30.76
CA PHE A 304 8.38 -10.93 -31.49
C PHE A 304 6.95 -10.40 -31.65
N SER A 305 6.54 -9.37 -30.89
CA SER A 305 5.23 -8.70 -31.10
C SER A 305 5.29 -7.54 -32.11
N GLY A 306 6.48 -7.09 -32.50
CA GLY A 306 6.70 -5.85 -33.27
C GLY A 306 7.04 -5.99 -34.75
N ARG A 307 6.89 -7.15 -35.40
CA ARG A 307 7.11 -7.26 -36.86
C ARG A 307 6.10 -8.16 -37.55
N LEU A 308 5.05 -7.51 -38.07
CA LEU A 308 4.50 -7.83 -39.38
C LEU A 308 3.69 -6.62 -39.87
N GLU A 309 4.33 -5.87 -40.76
CA GLU A 309 3.85 -4.94 -41.79
C GLU A 309 4.79 -3.72 -41.87
N LEU A 310 5.40 -3.32 -42.98
CA LEU A 310 5.62 -3.82 -44.33
C LEU A 310 6.63 -2.80 -44.92
N LEU A 311 7.67 -3.22 -45.65
CA LEU A 311 8.17 -2.42 -46.78
C LEU A 311 8.66 -3.32 -47.92
N PRO A 312 8.42 -2.91 -49.18
CA PRO A 312 8.45 -3.77 -50.35
C PRO A 312 9.85 -3.86 -50.94
N ILE A 313 10.32 -5.07 -51.24
CA ILE A 313 11.46 -5.23 -52.14
C ILE A 313 10.92 -5.14 -53.58
N ARG A 314 11.02 -3.94 -54.13
CA ARG A 314 10.80 -3.63 -55.53
C ARG A 314 11.80 -4.43 -56.36
N LYS A 315 11.29 -5.31 -57.24
CA LYS A 315 12.05 -5.86 -58.36
C LYS A 315 12.57 -4.69 -59.21
N ASN A 316 13.88 -4.63 -59.43
CA ASN A 316 14.43 -4.00 -60.62
C ASN A 316 15.23 -5.06 -61.38
N HIS A 317 14.73 -5.38 -62.56
CA HIS A 317 15.45 -5.97 -63.66
C HIS A 317 16.71 -5.16 -63.95
N TRP A 318 17.85 -5.83 -64.04
CA TRP A 318 18.80 -5.64 -65.13
C TRP A 318 19.22 -7.02 -65.60
N SER A 319 18.86 -7.34 -66.83
CA SER A 319 19.35 -8.48 -67.59
C SER A 319 19.99 -7.90 -68.85
N ASN A 320 21.32 -7.91 -68.86
CA ASN A 320 22.22 -8.32 -69.95
C ASN A 320 23.67 -8.14 -69.48
#